data_AF-A0A0R3R6C4-F1
#
_entry.id   AF-A0A0R3R6C4-F1
#
_cell.length_a   1.000
_cell.length_b   1.000
_cell.length_c   1.000
_cell.angle_alpha   90.00
_cell.angle_beta   90.00
_cell.angle_gamma   90.00
#
_symmetry.space_group_name_H-M   'P 1'
#
loop_
_entity.id
_entity.type
_entity.pdbx_description
1 polymer ?
#
loop_
_entity_poly.entity_id
_entity_poly.type
_entity_poly.pdbx_seq_one_letter_code
_entity_poly.pdbx_strand_id
1 'polypeptide(L)'
;MDTLPEARLNLIIFYLKRGEIEEAFDLVNNMISQHSIEYLLKAITYCIIGYQKKSKHLNEAQEYFSIVGKSAAECDTITGRQAMASSYFLNNQFDEVLVYLDSIKTYFHDDDTFNFNIGQALLACGNSLKAETSLLLVVDEELRLKPAYFLSLARAYIQNGKSDLAWEMYGKVKNCDDSFQLLSIIANDCYRIGDYLYSAKSFDSMEITEPNPEYWEGKRGAIIGVFKLVVEQKAPLDHLREAMILLERSTHPQVEYIANIIRKYIRRSNLNCDF
;
A
#
# COMPACT_ATOMS: atom_id res chain seq x y z
N MET A 1 14.70 -41.37 7.12
CA MET A 1 13.90 -41.89 6.00
C MET A 1 14.24 -41.04 4.80
N ASP A 2 14.92 -41.61 3.81
CA ASP A 2 15.12 -40.95 2.51
C ASP A 2 13.77 -40.89 1.81
N THR A 3 13.15 -39.71 1.86
CA THR A 3 11.99 -39.42 1.05
C THR A 3 12.46 -39.22 -0.39
N LEU A 4 11.72 -39.78 -1.35
CA LEU A 4 11.94 -39.52 -2.78
C LEU A 4 12.02 -37.99 -2.98
N PRO A 5 13.02 -37.44 -3.68
CA PRO A 5 13.19 -35.99 -3.83
C PRO A 5 11.89 -35.26 -4.21
N GLU A 6 11.13 -35.82 -5.15
CA GLU A 6 9.85 -35.28 -5.62
C GLU A 6 8.76 -35.32 -4.55
N ALA A 7 8.74 -36.35 -3.70
CA ALA A 7 7.80 -36.44 -2.59
C ALA A 7 8.06 -35.32 -1.55
N ARG A 8 9.34 -34.98 -1.32
CA ARG A 8 9.72 -33.86 -0.45
C ARG A 8 9.24 -32.53 -1.02
N LEU A 9 9.47 -32.26 -2.31
CA LEU A 9 9.02 -31.03 -2.96
C LEU A 9 7.49 -30.87 -2.89
N ASN A 10 6.76 -31.94 -3.19
CA ASN A 10 5.30 -31.94 -3.11
C ASN A 10 4.79 -31.70 -1.68
N LEU A 11 5.47 -32.27 -0.68
CA LEU A 11 5.12 -32.07 0.72
C LEU A 11 5.37 -30.62 1.18
N ILE A 12 6.45 -29.99 0.72
CA ILE A 12 6.71 -28.56 0.96
C ILE A 12 5.58 -27.71 0.38
N ILE A 13 5.20 -27.95 -0.87
CA ILE A 13 4.09 -27.23 -1.53
C ILE A 13 2.78 -27.42 -0.76
N PHE A 14 2.51 -28.66 -0.31
CA PHE A 14 1.33 -28.97 0.49
C PHE A 14 1.27 -28.14 1.78
N TYR A 15 2.38 -28.06 2.53
CA TYR A 15 2.45 -27.27 3.76
C TYR A 15 2.30 -25.77 3.49
N LEU A 16 2.99 -25.24 2.47
CA LEU A 16 2.88 -23.83 2.09
C LEU A 16 1.43 -23.43 1.75
N LYS A 17 0.72 -24.26 0.99
CA LYS A 17 -0.68 -24.01 0.62
C LYS A 17 -1.64 -23.99 1.80
N ARG A 18 -1.25 -24.57 2.95
CA ARG A 18 -2.06 -24.61 4.18
C ARG A 18 -1.60 -23.58 5.22
N GLY A 19 -0.58 -22.79 4.90
CA GLY A 19 0.02 -21.85 5.86
C GLY A 19 0.86 -22.51 6.96
N GLU A 20 1.21 -23.80 6.81
CA GLU A 20 2.08 -24.56 7.71
C GLU A 20 3.57 -24.23 7.37
N ILE A 21 3.97 -22.98 7.63
CA ILE A 21 5.23 -22.40 7.11
C ILE A 21 6.46 -22.99 7.80
N GLU A 22 6.40 -23.27 9.11
CA GLU A 22 7.54 -23.82 9.85
C GLU A 22 7.85 -25.25 9.39
N GLU A 23 6.80 -26.06 9.16
CA GLU A 23 6.90 -27.42 8.64
C GLU A 23 7.52 -27.42 7.23
N ALA A 24 7.10 -26.49 6.36
CA ALA A 24 7.70 -26.28 5.05
C ALA A 24 9.17 -25.86 5.16
N PHE A 25 9.50 -24.99 6.12
CA PHE A 25 10.86 -24.49 6.34
C PHE A 25 11.81 -25.58 6.84
N ASP A 26 11.38 -26.41 7.78
CA ASP A 26 12.16 -27.54 8.29
C ASP A 26 12.49 -28.58 7.20
N LEU A 27 11.57 -28.75 6.24
CA LEU A 27 11.83 -29.58 5.07
C LEU A 27 12.80 -28.94 4.07
N VAL A 28 12.88 -27.62 3.98
CA VAL A 28 13.67 -26.92 2.96
C VAL A 28 15.07 -26.53 3.44
N ASN A 29 15.25 -26.20 4.72
CA ASN A 29 16.49 -25.62 5.25
C ASN A 29 17.73 -26.48 4.98
N ASN A 30 17.60 -27.80 5.11
CA ASN A 30 18.66 -28.80 4.93
C ASN A 30 18.65 -29.42 3.52
N MET A 31 17.86 -28.87 2.60
CA MET A 31 17.81 -29.34 1.21
C MET A 31 19.01 -28.78 0.44
N ILE A 32 19.76 -29.68 -0.19
CA ILE A 32 20.81 -29.35 -1.16
C ILE A 32 20.11 -29.16 -2.51
N SER A 33 20.05 -27.92 -2.99
CA SER A 33 19.41 -27.59 -4.25
C SER A 33 20.38 -27.80 -5.42
N GLN A 34 19.94 -28.51 -6.45
CA GLN A 34 20.64 -28.75 -7.71
C GLN A 34 19.81 -28.27 -8.92
N HIS A 35 18.48 -28.31 -8.81
CA HIS A 35 17.57 -27.94 -9.89
C HIS A 35 16.86 -26.60 -9.60
N SER A 36 16.50 -25.88 -10.66
CA SER A 36 15.81 -24.58 -10.55
C SER A 36 14.55 -24.62 -9.68
N ILE A 37 13.77 -25.70 -9.77
CA ILE A 37 12.54 -25.85 -8.98
C ILE A 37 12.80 -25.98 -7.47
N GLU A 38 13.92 -26.58 -7.08
CA GLU A 38 14.33 -26.72 -5.69
C GLU A 38 14.79 -25.39 -5.13
N TYR A 39 15.56 -24.62 -5.91
CA TYR A 39 15.92 -23.24 -5.57
C TYR A 39 14.70 -22.34 -5.48
N LEU A 40 13.73 -22.51 -6.38
CA LEU A 40 12.50 -21.72 -6.37
C LEU A 40 11.66 -21.98 -5.12
N LEU A 41 11.46 -23.25 -4.76
CA LEU A 41 10.77 -23.60 -3.51
C LEU A 41 11.53 -23.08 -2.29
N LYS A 42 12.87 -23.14 -2.31
CA LYS A 42 13.70 -22.56 -1.27
C LYS A 42 13.49 -21.04 -1.17
N ALA A 43 13.50 -20.34 -2.29
CA ALA A 43 13.27 -18.90 -2.35
C ALA A 43 11.91 -18.51 -1.76
N ILE A 44 10.83 -19.20 -2.17
CA ILE A 44 9.46 -18.94 -1.70
C ILE A 44 9.35 -19.17 -0.19
N THR A 45 9.81 -20.33 0.31
CA THR A 45 9.72 -20.65 1.75
C THR A 45 10.56 -19.69 2.59
N TYR A 46 11.77 -19.35 2.15
CA TYR A 46 12.63 -18.38 2.83
C TYR A 46 12.05 -16.95 2.80
N CYS A 47 11.35 -16.59 1.72
CA CYS A 47 10.67 -15.30 1.62
C CYS A 47 9.55 -15.19 2.66
N ILE A 48 8.69 -16.21 2.75
CA ILE A 48 7.55 -16.20 3.69
C ILE A 48 8.04 -16.19 5.14
N ILE A 49 8.98 -17.06 5.50
CA ILE A 49 9.54 -17.10 6.86
C ILE A 49 10.31 -15.81 7.19
N GLY A 50 10.97 -15.23 6.17
CA GLY A 50 11.69 -13.97 6.27
C GLY A 50 10.77 -12.82 6.68
N TYR A 51 9.60 -12.72 6.06
CA TYR A 51 8.57 -11.75 6.45
C TYR A 51 7.98 -12.04 7.83
N GLN A 52 7.61 -13.30 8.11
CA GLN A 52 7.01 -13.68 9.39
C GLN A 52 7.94 -13.41 10.58
N LYS A 53 9.23 -13.72 10.45
CA LYS A 53 10.24 -13.56 11.51
C LYS A 53 11.02 -12.25 11.44
N LYS A 54 10.78 -11.40 10.43
CA LYS A 54 11.55 -10.17 10.15
C LYS A 54 13.06 -10.41 10.20
N SER A 55 13.53 -11.38 9.42
CA SER A 55 14.87 -11.96 9.57
C SER A 55 15.70 -11.94 8.29
N LYS A 56 16.99 -12.31 8.40
CA LYS A 56 17.95 -12.38 7.28
C LYS A 56 17.56 -13.33 6.14
N HIS A 57 16.56 -14.19 6.36
CA HIS A 57 16.06 -15.12 5.34
C HIS A 57 15.54 -14.42 4.09
N LEU A 58 15.15 -13.13 4.17
CA LEU A 58 14.81 -12.34 3.00
C LEU A 58 15.99 -12.15 2.03
N ASN A 59 17.21 -11.98 2.55
CA ASN A 59 18.41 -11.86 1.72
C ASN A 59 18.72 -13.19 1.02
N GLU A 60 18.57 -14.30 1.74
CA GLU A 60 18.76 -15.64 1.18
C GLU A 60 17.69 -15.95 0.12
N ALA A 61 16.42 -15.59 0.38
CA ALA A 61 15.34 -15.72 -0.60
C ALA A 61 15.63 -14.93 -1.88
N GLN A 62 16.10 -13.69 -1.73
CA GLN A 62 16.49 -12.84 -2.85
C GLN A 62 17.58 -13.47 -3.71
N GLU A 63 18.61 -14.06 -3.08
CA GLU A 63 19.69 -14.76 -3.77
C GLU A 63 19.17 -15.99 -4.51
N TYR A 64 18.35 -16.82 -3.88
CA TYR A 64 17.77 -18.01 -4.52
C TYR A 64 16.87 -17.64 -5.70
N PHE A 65 16.03 -16.61 -5.59
CA PHE A 65 15.25 -16.09 -6.71
C PHE A 65 16.15 -15.63 -7.87
N SER A 66 17.24 -14.93 -7.56
CA SER A 66 18.22 -14.50 -8.57
C SER A 66 18.90 -15.70 -9.25
N ILE A 67 19.23 -16.77 -8.51
CA ILE A 67 19.82 -17.99 -9.09
C ILE A 67 18.87 -18.62 -10.10
N VAL A 68 17.58 -18.77 -9.75
CA VAL A 68 16.57 -19.32 -10.67
C VAL A 68 16.45 -18.45 -11.90
N GLY A 69 16.27 -17.14 -11.72
CA GLY A 69 16.04 -16.20 -12.82
C GLY A 69 17.23 -16.03 -13.78
N LYS A 70 18.46 -16.26 -13.31
CA LYS A 70 19.69 -16.22 -14.15
C LYS A 70 20.06 -17.57 -14.75
N SER A 71 19.40 -18.65 -14.34
CA SER A 71 19.70 -20.00 -14.86
C SER A 71 19.42 -20.05 -16.36
N ALA A 72 20.34 -20.64 -17.13
CA ALA A 72 20.18 -20.80 -18.57
C ALA A 72 18.94 -21.63 -18.95
N ALA A 73 18.43 -22.47 -18.04
CA ALA A 73 17.23 -23.26 -18.26
C ALA A 73 15.93 -22.44 -18.07
N GLU A 74 15.98 -21.35 -17.30
CA GLU A 74 14.77 -20.63 -16.86
C GLU A 74 14.74 -19.15 -17.26
N CYS A 75 15.88 -18.53 -17.62
CA CYS A 75 15.96 -17.08 -17.81
C CYS A 75 14.96 -16.52 -18.85
N ASP A 76 14.64 -17.31 -19.88
CA ASP A 76 13.66 -16.96 -20.91
C ASP A 76 12.27 -17.56 -20.69
N THR A 77 12.03 -18.21 -19.55
CA THR A 77 10.72 -18.77 -19.17
C THR A 77 9.92 -17.76 -18.34
N ILE A 78 8.61 -17.98 -18.26
CA ILE A 78 7.73 -17.20 -17.37
C ILE A 78 8.20 -17.33 -15.92
N THR A 79 8.55 -18.55 -15.49
CA THR A 79 9.00 -18.84 -14.13
C THR A 79 10.30 -18.11 -13.79
N GLY A 80 11.30 -18.10 -14.68
CA GLY A 80 12.53 -17.36 -14.44
C GLY A 80 12.31 -15.84 -14.39
N ARG A 81 11.41 -15.31 -15.22
CA ARG A 81 11.05 -13.88 -15.19
C ARG A 81 10.31 -13.50 -13.92
N GLN A 82 9.38 -14.33 -13.43
CA GLN A 82 8.75 -14.14 -12.13
C GLN A 82 9.78 -14.22 -10.98
N ALA A 83 10.74 -15.15 -11.06
CA ALA A 83 11.81 -15.25 -10.06
C ALA A 83 12.69 -13.99 -10.04
N MET A 84 13.11 -13.48 -11.20
CA MET A 84 13.85 -12.21 -11.26
C MET A 84 13.04 -11.03 -10.71
N ALA A 85 11.76 -10.92 -11.07
CA ALA A 85 10.87 -9.89 -10.53
C ALA A 85 10.80 -9.98 -8.99
N SER A 86 10.61 -11.18 -8.42
CA SER A 86 10.62 -11.38 -6.96
C SER A 86 11.95 -11.01 -6.30
N SER A 87 13.08 -11.30 -6.94
CA SER A 87 14.41 -10.91 -6.45
C SER A 87 14.55 -9.38 -6.36
N TYR A 88 14.15 -8.66 -7.43
CA TYR A 88 14.19 -7.20 -7.43
C TYR A 88 13.19 -6.56 -6.48
N PHE A 89 12.02 -7.18 -6.30
CA PHE A 89 11.04 -6.78 -5.30
C PHE A 89 11.63 -6.74 -3.89
N LEU A 90 12.35 -7.80 -3.50
CA LEU A 90 13.00 -7.90 -2.19
C LEU A 90 14.10 -6.84 -1.98
N ASN A 91 14.67 -6.31 -3.07
CA ASN A 91 15.65 -5.23 -3.05
C ASN A 91 15.04 -3.83 -3.29
N ASN A 92 13.71 -3.70 -3.36
CA ASN A 92 13.01 -2.44 -3.68
C ASN A 92 13.43 -1.80 -5.01
N GLN A 93 13.91 -2.60 -5.96
CA GLN A 93 14.31 -2.19 -7.31
C GLN A 93 13.11 -2.29 -8.27
N PHE A 94 12.13 -1.41 -8.07
CA PHE A 94 10.82 -1.54 -8.72
C PHE A 94 10.84 -1.25 -10.23
N ASP A 95 11.76 -0.42 -10.71
CA ASP A 95 11.92 -0.21 -12.15
C ASP A 95 12.32 -1.53 -12.85
N GLU A 96 13.22 -2.29 -12.24
CA GLU A 96 13.65 -3.60 -12.72
C GLU A 96 12.52 -4.64 -12.57
N VAL A 97 11.74 -4.60 -11.49
CA VAL A 97 10.54 -5.44 -11.36
C VAL A 97 9.62 -5.27 -12.57
N LEU A 98 9.35 -4.02 -12.97
CA LEU A 98 8.45 -3.73 -14.09
C LEU A 98 8.99 -4.29 -15.41
N VAL A 99 10.30 -4.23 -15.66
CA VAL A 99 10.91 -4.84 -16.86
C VAL A 99 10.54 -6.32 -16.99
N TYR A 100 10.62 -7.09 -15.88
CA TYR A 100 10.31 -8.51 -15.90
C TYR A 100 8.80 -8.76 -15.95
N LEU A 101 7.99 -8.06 -15.14
CA LEU A 101 6.54 -8.27 -15.13
C LEU A 101 5.89 -7.86 -16.46
N ASP A 102 6.26 -6.71 -17.04
CA ASP A 102 5.69 -6.26 -18.33
C ASP A 102 6.00 -7.26 -19.45
N SER A 103 7.17 -7.93 -19.42
CA SER A 103 7.55 -8.91 -20.43
C SER A 103 6.69 -10.19 -20.45
N ILE A 104 5.97 -10.48 -19.36
CA ILE A 104 5.08 -11.65 -19.24
C ILE A 104 3.62 -11.26 -19.01
N LYS A 105 3.29 -9.97 -18.94
CA LYS A 105 1.97 -9.46 -18.56
C LYS A 105 0.82 -10.03 -19.39
N THR A 106 1.04 -10.28 -20.68
CA THR A 106 0.00 -10.80 -21.59
C THR A 106 -0.50 -12.19 -21.23
N TYR A 107 0.25 -12.96 -20.42
CA TYR A 107 -0.14 -14.30 -19.97
C TYR A 107 -0.97 -14.28 -18.67
N PHE A 108 -1.09 -13.13 -18.00
CA PHE A 108 -1.63 -13.01 -16.63
C PHE A 108 -2.71 -11.93 -16.49
N HIS A 109 -3.51 -11.68 -17.54
CA HIS A 109 -4.53 -10.64 -17.53
C HIS A 109 -5.51 -10.78 -16.35
N ASP A 110 -5.97 -12.01 -16.07
CA ASP A 110 -6.96 -12.30 -15.03
C ASP A 110 -6.34 -12.89 -13.75
N ASP A 111 -5.01 -12.80 -13.58
CA ASP A 111 -4.33 -13.33 -12.39
C ASP A 111 -4.25 -12.26 -11.29
N ASP A 112 -4.97 -12.52 -10.19
CA ASP A 112 -5.06 -11.61 -9.05
C ASP A 112 -3.70 -11.27 -8.43
N THR A 113 -2.84 -12.28 -8.25
CA THR A 113 -1.53 -12.09 -7.62
C THR A 113 -0.61 -11.28 -8.51
N PHE A 114 -0.63 -11.54 -9.82
CA PHE A 114 0.12 -10.78 -10.81
C PHE A 114 -0.35 -9.32 -10.86
N ASN A 115 -1.65 -9.09 -10.94
CA ASN A 115 -2.26 -7.77 -11.00
C ASN A 115 -1.98 -6.94 -9.74
N PHE A 116 -2.02 -7.58 -8.57
CA PHE A 116 -1.61 -6.96 -7.32
C PHE A 116 -0.13 -6.56 -7.33
N ASN A 117 0.77 -7.51 -7.65
CA ASN A 117 2.21 -7.26 -7.65
C ASN A 117 2.59 -6.16 -8.65
N ILE A 118 2.13 -6.23 -9.91
CA ILE A 118 2.44 -5.19 -10.89
C ILE A 118 1.85 -3.83 -10.48
N GLY A 119 0.67 -3.81 -9.84
CA GLY A 119 0.08 -2.59 -9.27
C GLY A 119 0.97 -1.94 -8.22
N GLN A 120 1.54 -2.72 -7.29
CA GLN A 120 2.48 -2.21 -6.29
C GLN A 120 3.76 -1.64 -6.93
N ALA A 121 4.34 -2.36 -7.89
CA ALA A 121 5.54 -1.90 -8.60
C ALA A 121 5.28 -0.61 -9.38
N LEU A 122 4.12 -0.52 -10.05
CA LEU A 122 3.70 0.69 -10.77
C LEU A 122 3.56 1.88 -9.82
N LEU A 123 2.98 1.70 -8.62
CA LEU A 123 2.90 2.77 -7.61
C LEU A 123 4.27 3.24 -7.16
N ALA A 124 5.18 2.30 -6.88
CA ALA A 124 6.53 2.62 -6.44
C ALA A 124 7.31 3.43 -7.49
N CYS A 125 7.05 3.19 -8.78
CA CYS A 125 7.61 3.95 -9.90
C CYS A 125 6.79 5.21 -10.27
N GLY A 126 5.77 5.60 -9.49
CA GLY A 126 4.96 6.79 -9.75
C GLY A 126 3.95 6.67 -10.91
N ASN A 127 3.72 5.46 -11.43
CA ASN A 127 2.76 5.16 -12.50
C ASN A 127 1.35 4.91 -11.96
N SER A 128 0.81 5.85 -11.20
CA SER A 128 -0.44 5.71 -10.41
C SER A 128 -1.68 5.33 -11.24
N LEU A 129 -1.83 5.85 -12.46
CA LEU A 129 -2.96 5.53 -13.34
C LEU A 129 -2.97 4.06 -13.78
N LYS A 130 -1.80 3.56 -14.19
CA LYS A 130 -1.64 2.15 -14.56
C LYS A 130 -1.78 1.25 -13.33
N ALA A 131 -1.27 1.69 -12.19
CA ALA A 131 -1.39 0.94 -10.95
C ALA A 131 -2.84 0.77 -10.52
N GLU A 132 -3.63 1.85 -10.51
CA GLU A 132 -5.07 1.79 -10.21
C GLU A 132 -5.77 0.79 -11.13
N THR A 133 -5.50 0.87 -12.44
CA THR A 133 -6.08 -0.05 -13.42
C THR A 133 -5.77 -1.50 -13.10
N SER A 134 -4.51 -1.84 -12.81
CA SER A 134 -4.10 -3.21 -12.46
C SER A 134 -4.69 -3.67 -11.13
N LEU A 135 -4.68 -2.82 -10.10
CA LEU A 135 -5.23 -3.17 -8.78
C LEU A 135 -6.73 -3.43 -8.86
N LEU A 136 -7.48 -2.68 -9.66
CA LEU A 136 -8.91 -2.89 -9.86
C LEU A 136 -9.27 -4.19 -10.58
N LEU A 137 -8.32 -4.84 -11.27
CA LEU A 137 -8.53 -6.16 -11.87
C LEU A 137 -8.53 -7.29 -10.82
N VAL A 138 -7.99 -7.05 -9.63
CA VAL A 138 -7.95 -8.05 -8.56
C VAL A 138 -9.36 -8.30 -8.05
N VAL A 139 -9.89 -9.52 -8.16
CA VAL A 139 -11.22 -9.97 -7.72
C VAL A 139 -11.19 -10.90 -6.51
N ASP A 140 -10.03 -11.47 -6.14
CA ASP A 140 -9.87 -12.27 -4.92
C ASP A 140 -10.21 -11.45 -3.66
N GLU A 141 -11.30 -11.83 -3.00
CA GLU A 141 -11.81 -11.17 -1.80
C GLU A 141 -10.88 -11.34 -0.59
N GLU A 142 -10.17 -12.47 -0.45
CA GLU A 142 -9.22 -12.65 0.65
C GLU A 142 -7.99 -11.75 0.47
N LEU A 143 -7.55 -11.56 -0.77
CA LEU A 143 -6.46 -10.64 -1.11
C LEU A 143 -6.88 -9.18 -0.89
N ARG A 144 -8.12 -8.82 -1.26
CA ARG A 144 -8.68 -7.47 -1.07
C ARG A 144 -8.75 -7.05 0.40
N LEU A 145 -8.89 -8.02 1.31
CA LEU A 145 -8.87 -7.78 2.75
C LEU A 145 -7.46 -7.59 3.33
N LYS A 146 -6.40 -7.88 2.57
CA LYS A 146 -5.02 -7.70 3.07
C LYS A 146 -4.66 -6.21 3.12
N PRO A 147 -4.01 -5.75 4.21
CA PRO A 147 -3.52 -4.36 4.33
C PRO A 147 -2.69 -3.90 3.15
N ALA A 148 -1.75 -4.73 2.70
CA ALA A 148 -0.91 -4.39 1.56
C ALA A 148 -1.71 -4.04 0.30
N TYR A 149 -2.85 -4.70 0.05
CA TYR A 149 -3.71 -4.42 -1.09
C TYR A 149 -4.46 -3.10 -0.91
N PHE A 150 -5.29 -2.97 0.13
CA PHE A 150 -6.17 -1.80 0.24
C PHE A 150 -5.38 -0.51 0.51
N LEU A 151 -4.23 -0.58 1.18
CA LEU A 151 -3.33 0.56 1.33
C LEU A 151 -2.73 0.97 -0.02
N SER A 152 -2.35 0.01 -0.88
CA SER A 152 -1.85 0.31 -2.23
C SER A 152 -2.94 0.96 -3.09
N LEU A 153 -4.17 0.43 -3.07
CA LEU A 153 -5.28 0.99 -3.82
C LEU A 153 -5.65 2.40 -3.33
N ALA A 154 -5.66 2.64 -2.02
CA ALA A 154 -5.88 3.97 -1.46
C ALA A 154 -4.82 4.98 -1.94
N ARG A 155 -3.53 4.60 -1.95
CA ARG A 155 -2.46 5.43 -2.51
C ARG A 155 -2.68 5.73 -4.00
N ALA A 156 -3.08 4.72 -4.78
CA ALA A 156 -3.38 4.89 -6.20
C ALA A 156 -4.51 5.92 -6.42
N TYR A 157 -5.60 5.79 -5.67
CA TYR A 157 -6.71 6.74 -5.72
C TYR A 157 -6.28 8.15 -5.37
N ILE A 158 -5.56 8.33 -4.26
CA ILE A 158 -5.10 9.66 -3.83
C ILE A 158 -4.21 10.29 -4.90
N GLN A 159 -3.21 9.57 -5.41
CA GLN A 159 -2.31 10.08 -6.46
C GLN A 159 -3.05 10.41 -7.77
N ASN A 160 -4.18 9.78 -8.03
CA ASN A 160 -5.04 10.06 -9.19
C ASN A 160 -6.13 11.11 -8.92
N GLY A 161 -6.09 11.81 -7.78
CA GLY A 161 -7.04 12.85 -7.41
C GLY A 161 -8.42 12.33 -7.00
N LYS A 162 -8.51 11.06 -6.59
CA LYS A 162 -9.74 10.36 -6.17
C LYS A 162 -9.75 10.08 -4.66
N SER A 163 -9.38 11.09 -3.86
CA SER A 163 -9.27 10.95 -2.40
C SER A 163 -10.61 10.61 -1.72
N ASP A 164 -11.72 10.95 -2.37
CA ASP A 164 -13.07 10.53 -2.00
C ASP A 164 -13.22 9.01 -1.95
N LEU A 165 -12.71 8.31 -2.97
CA LEU A 165 -12.74 6.84 -3.01
C LEU A 165 -11.86 6.23 -1.91
N ALA A 166 -10.69 6.81 -1.65
CA ALA A 166 -9.83 6.37 -0.53
C ALA A 166 -10.52 6.58 0.83
N TRP A 167 -11.26 7.67 0.99
CA TRP A 167 -12.05 7.94 2.19
C TRP A 167 -13.24 6.98 2.35
N GLU A 168 -13.95 6.66 1.26
CA GLU A 168 -15.00 5.64 1.26
C GLU A 168 -14.47 4.26 1.65
N MET A 169 -13.26 3.90 1.19
CA MET A 169 -12.60 2.66 1.60
C MET A 169 -12.40 2.60 3.12
N TYR A 170 -11.97 3.70 3.76
CA TYR A 170 -11.87 3.77 5.21
C TYR A 170 -13.21 3.50 5.89
N GLY A 171 -14.32 4.02 5.36
CA GLY A 171 -15.66 3.72 5.87
C GLY A 171 -15.99 2.23 5.88
N LYS A 172 -15.52 1.47 4.90
CA LYS A 172 -15.74 0.02 4.78
C LYS A 172 -14.86 -0.81 5.72
N VAL A 173 -13.61 -0.39 5.95
CA VAL A 173 -12.65 -1.12 6.80
C VAL A 173 -12.52 -0.56 8.21
N LYS A 174 -13.39 0.36 8.63
CA LYS A 174 -13.30 1.08 9.91
C LYS A 174 -13.18 0.17 11.15
N ASN A 175 -13.71 -1.05 11.08
CA ASN A 175 -13.67 -2.01 12.19
C ASN A 175 -12.47 -2.97 12.13
N CYS A 176 -11.58 -2.83 11.15
CA CYS A 176 -10.37 -3.63 11.04
C CYS A 176 -9.24 -3.02 11.87
N ASP A 177 -8.35 -3.87 12.40
CA ASP A 177 -7.17 -3.44 13.18
C ASP A 177 -6.25 -2.49 12.37
N ASP A 178 -6.22 -2.66 11.05
CA ASP A 178 -5.40 -1.87 10.13
C ASP A 178 -6.07 -0.56 9.64
N SER A 179 -7.28 -0.26 10.12
CA SER A 179 -8.03 0.96 9.73
C SER A 179 -7.27 2.24 10.06
N PHE A 180 -6.48 2.23 11.14
CA PHE A 180 -5.64 3.36 11.53
C PHE A 180 -4.48 3.59 10.56
N GLN A 181 -3.90 2.52 10.02
CA GLN A 181 -2.85 2.63 9.01
C GLN A 181 -3.39 3.26 7.72
N LEU A 182 -4.62 2.91 7.34
CA LEU A 182 -5.29 3.54 6.19
C LEU A 182 -5.55 5.03 6.45
N LEU A 183 -6.03 5.42 7.64
CA LEU A 183 -6.18 6.82 8.01
C LEU A 183 -4.86 7.58 7.89
N SER A 184 -3.77 6.99 8.38
CA SER A 184 -2.43 7.57 8.29
C SER A 184 -1.98 7.81 6.85
N ILE A 185 -2.22 6.85 5.94
CA ILE A 185 -1.92 7.03 4.52
C ILE A 185 -2.77 8.15 3.92
N ILE A 186 -4.09 8.14 4.15
CA ILE A 186 -4.98 9.17 3.61
C ILE A 186 -4.56 10.55 4.12
N ALA A 187 -4.31 10.68 5.43
CA ALA A 187 -3.89 11.94 6.04
C ALA A 187 -2.63 12.50 5.37
N ASN A 188 -1.58 11.69 5.27
CA ASN A 188 -0.26 12.11 4.81
C ASN A 188 -0.20 12.28 3.28
N ASP A 189 -0.71 11.31 2.52
CA ASP A 189 -0.62 11.38 1.06
C ASP A 189 -1.55 12.47 0.50
N CYS A 190 -2.76 12.65 1.05
CA CYS A 190 -3.63 13.77 0.67
C CYS A 190 -2.97 15.12 0.98
N TYR A 191 -2.30 15.25 2.14
CA TYR A 191 -1.56 16.46 2.48
C TYR A 191 -0.48 16.78 1.46
N ARG A 192 0.27 15.76 1.01
CA ARG A 192 1.38 15.90 0.06
C ARG A 192 0.91 16.36 -1.33
N ILE A 193 -0.23 15.87 -1.80
CA ILE A 193 -0.77 16.26 -3.11
C ILE A 193 -1.61 17.56 -3.05
N GLY A 194 -1.86 18.10 -1.86
CA GLY A 194 -2.64 19.31 -1.66
C GLY A 194 -4.14 19.09 -1.52
N ASP A 195 -4.60 17.84 -1.34
CA ASP A 195 -6.00 17.53 -1.04
C ASP A 195 -6.27 17.67 0.47
N TYR A 196 -6.21 18.91 0.93
CA TYR A 196 -6.18 19.21 2.35
C TYR A 196 -7.50 18.90 3.08
N LEU A 197 -8.63 18.80 2.38
CA LEU A 197 -9.90 18.49 3.05
C LEU A 197 -9.92 17.04 3.55
N TYR A 198 -9.55 16.08 2.69
CA TYR A 198 -9.46 14.67 3.10
C TYR A 198 -8.32 14.45 4.10
N SER A 199 -7.22 15.19 3.97
CA SER A 199 -6.17 15.19 5.00
C SER A 199 -6.72 15.63 6.37
N ALA A 200 -7.47 16.73 6.43
CA ALA A 200 -8.07 17.22 7.67
C ALA A 200 -9.10 16.22 8.27
N LYS A 201 -9.92 15.59 7.43
CA LYS A 201 -10.87 14.53 7.85
C LYS A 201 -10.17 13.35 8.51
N SER A 202 -9.06 12.91 7.92
CA SER A 202 -8.28 11.80 8.46
C SER A 202 -7.60 12.17 9.77
N PHE A 203 -6.93 13.33 9.86
CA PHE A 203 -6.33 13.77 11.11
C PHE A 203 -7.35 14.01 12.22
N ASP A 204 -8.55 14.53 11.92
CA ASP A 204 -9.66 14.64 12.89
C ASP A 204 -10.07 13.25 13.43
N SER A 205 -10.21 12.26 12.55
CA SER A 205 -10.56 10.90 12.95
C SER A 205 -9.47 10.23 13.80
N MET A 206 -8.19 10.50 13.49
CA MET A 206 -7.05 10.03 14.27
C MET A 206 -6.99 10.71 15.65
N GLU A 207 -7.17 12.04 15.72
CA GLU A 207 -7.23 12.83 16.97
C GLU A 207 -8.31 12.31 17.93
N ILE A 208 -9.47 11.90 17.39
CA ILE A 208 -10.58 11.34 18.19
C ILE A 208 -10.26 9.94 18.71
N THR A 209 -9.54 9.15 17.92
CA THR A 209 -9.26 7.74 18.23
C THR A 209 -8.11 7.61 19.21
N GLU A 210 -7.04 8.39 19.03
CA GLU A 210 -5.84 8.38 19.85
C GLU A 210 -5.39 9.82 20.17
N PRO A 211 -5.20 10.16 21.46
CA PRO A 211 -4.66 11.46 21.83
C PRO A 211 -3.18 11.56 21.45
N ASN A 212 -2.89 12.21 20.32
CA ASN A 212 -1.53 12.56 19.90
C ASN A 212 -1.49 14.03 19.43
N PRO A 213 -0.63 14.88 20.00
CA PRO A 213 -0.48 16.28 19.57
C PRO A 213 -0.17 16.44 18.08
N GLU A 214 0.52 15.48 17.45
CA GLU A 214 0.85 15.54 16.03
C GLU A 214 -0.38 15.50 15.12
N TYR A 215 -1.46 14.84 15.54
CA TYR A 215 -2.70 14.78 14.75
C TYR A 215 -3.40 16.14 14.74
N TRP A 216 -3.40 16.86 15.87
CA TRP A 216 -3.86 18.24 15.90
C TRP A 216 -3.01 19.14 14.98
N GLU A 217 -1.69 18.99 15.04
CA GLU A 217 -0.78 19.80 14.21
C GLU A 217 -1.00 19.55 12.70
N GLY A 218 -1.17 18.27 12.30
CA GLY A 218 -1.54 17.88 10.94
C GLY A 218 -2.90 18.41 10.51
N LYS A 219 -3.93 18.23 11.35
CA LYS A 219 -5.29 18.76 11.13
C LYS A 219 -5.30 20.27 10.95
N ARG A 220 -4.64 21.00 11.86
CA ARG A 220 -4.50 22.46 11.79
C ARG A 220 -3.83 22.87 10.48
N GLY A 221 -2.71 22.24 10.12
CA GLY A 221 -2.02 22.50 8.85
C GLY A 221 -2.93 22.29 7.64
N ALA A 222 -3.68 21.18 7.62
CA ALA A 222 -4.59 20.85 6.54
C ALA A 222 -5.75 21.86 6.43
N ILE A 223 -6.35 22.27 7.54
CA ILE A 223 -7.42 23.29 7.56
C ILE A 223 -6.92 24.63 6.99
N ILE A 224 -5.71 25.06 7.37
CA ILE A 224 -5.09 26.25 6.78
C ILE A 224 -4.80 26.05 5.29
N GLY A 225 -4.42 24.84 4.87
CA GLY A 225 -4.30 24.46 3.46
C GLY A 225 -5.61 24.62 2.69
N VAL A 226 -6.74 24.15 3.24
CA VAL A 226 -8.08 24.34 2.64
C VAL A 226 -8.39 25.84 2.52
N PHE A 227 -8.17 26.61 3.59
CA PHE A 227 -8.39 28.05 3.58
C PHE A 227 -7.56 28.74 2.49
N LYS A 228 -6.27 28.40 2.37
CA LYS A 228 -5.38 28.90 1.31
C LYS A 228 -5.95 28.60 -0.08
N LEU A 229 -6.39 27.36 -0.35
CA LEU A 229 -6.95 26.99 -1.65
C LEU A 229 -8.23 27.77 -1.99
N VAL A 230 -9.09 28.03 -1.01
CA VAL A 230 -10.31 28.83 -1.20
C VAL A 230 -9.96 30.30 -1.50
N VAL A 231 -8.99 30.87 -0.78
CA VAL A 231 -8.46 32.23 -1.06
C VAL A 231 -7.89 32.33 -2.47
N GLU A 232 -7.18 31.29 -2.92
CA GLU A 232 -6.63 31.18 -4.27
C GLU A 232 -7.67 30.79 -5.35
N GLN A 233 -8.95 30.61 -4.98
CA GLN A 233 -10.04 30.18 -5.87
C GLN A 233 -9.80 28.81 -6.53
N LYS A 234 -9.05 27.93 -5.87
CA LYS A 234 -8.73 26.57 -6.31
C LYS A 234 -9.60 25.49 -5.63
N ALA A 235 -10.40 25.87 -4.64
CA ALA A 235 -11.33 24.98 -3.96
C ALA A 235 -12.65 25.71 -3.66
N PRO A 236 -13.78 24.99 -3.65
CA PRO A 236 -15.08 25.59 -3.35
C PRO A 236 -15.18 25.99 -1.88
N LEU A 237 -16.03 26.98 -1.61
CA LEU A 237 -16.26 27.50 -0.27
C LEU A 237 -16.85 26.45 0.69
N ASP A 238 -17.54 25.44 0.16
CA ASP A 238 -18.05 24.30 0.92
C ASP A 238 -16.94 23.50 1.60
N HIS A 239 -15.78 23.36 0.97
CA HIS A 239 -14.63 22.69 1.60
C HIS A 239 -14.18 23.46 2.84
N LEU A 240 -14.20 24.79 2.79
CA LEU A 240 -13.86 25.62 3.95
C LEU A 240 -14.92 25.50 5.05
N ARG A 241 -16.21 25.43 4.71
CA ARG A 241 -17.28 25.20 5.69
C ARG A 241 -17.06 23.88 6.43
N GLU A 242 -16.77 22.81 5.70
CA GLU A 242 -16.48 21.52 6.30
C GLU A 242 -15.20 21.55 7.15
N ALA A 243 -14.12 22.17 6.67
CA ALA A 243 -12.87 22.32 7.42
C ALA A 243 -13.06 23.13 8.72
N MET A 244 -13.92 24.15 8.71
CA MET A 244 -14.27 24.92 9.90
C MET A 244 -15.01 24.07 10.95
N ILE A 245 -15.92 23.19 10.52
CA ILE A 245 -16.58 22.23 11.43
C ILE A 245 -15.54 21.30 12.07
N LEU A 246 -14.57 20.81 11.29
CA LEU A 246 -13.49 19.97 11.83
C LEU A 246 -12.62 20.74 12.83
N LEU A 247 -12.27 22.00 12.53
CA LEU A 247 -11.50 22.87 13.44
C LEU A 247 -12.19 23.01 14.80
N GLU A 248 -13.48 23.32 14.78
CA GLU A 248 -14.28 23.65 15.97
C GLU A 248 -14.62 22.44 16.83
N ARG A 249 -14.45 21.22 16.31
CA ARG A 249 -14.57 19.98 17.10
C ARG A 249 -13.38 19.74 18.02
N SER A 250 -12.22 20.36 17.77
CA SER A 250 -11.06 20.22 18.66
C SER A 250 -11.21 21.12 19.89
N THR A 251 -10.67 20.67 21.02
CA THR A 251 -10.62 21.44 22.27
C THR A 251 -9.33 22.27 22.39
N HIS A 252 -8.51 22.31 21.34
CA HIS A 252 -7.22 22.98 21.37
C HIS A 252 -7.37 24.52 21.55
N PRO A 253 -6.57 25.18 22.42
CA PRO A 253 -6.72 26.61 22.74
C PRO A 253 -6.60 27.57 21.53
N GLN A 254 -5.99 27.12 20.44
CA GLN A 254 -5.81 27.94 19.22
C GLN A 254 -7.05 27.98 18.31
N VAL A 255 -8.03 27.10 18.52
CA VAL A 255 -9.21 26.96 17.64
C VAL A 255 -9.93 28.29 17.45
N GLU A 256 -10.26 28.98 18.54
CA GLU A 256 -11.01 30.24 18.50
C GLU A 256 -10.25 31.35 17.75
N TYR A 257 -8.93 31.45 17.98
CA TYR A 257 -8.08 32.42 17.30
C TYR A 257 -8.06 32.19 15.79
N ILE A 258 -7.85 30.95 15.35
CA ILE A 258 -7.80 30.59 13.93
C ILE A 258 -9.16 30.82 13.27
N ALA A 259 -10.24 30.36 13.92
CA ALA A 259 -11.60 30.51 13.42
C ALA A 259 -11.98 31.98 13.22
N ASN A 260 -11.62 32.86 14.16
CA ASN A 260 -11.89 34.29 14.07
C ASN A 260 -11.15 34.96 12.92
N ILE A 261 -9.91 34.54 12.62
CA ILE A 261 -9.16 35.04 11.46
C ILE A 261 -9.85 34.66 10.15
N ILE A 262 -10.21 33.39 10.00
CA ILE A 262 -10.88 32.87 8.79
C ILE A 262 -12.21 33.58 8.57
N ARG A 263 -13.07 33.63 9.60
CA ARG A 263 -14.38 34.32 9.52
C ARG A 263 -14.22 35.81 9.18
N LYS A 264 -13.24 36.50 9.77
CA LYS A 264 -12.95 37.92 9.46
C LYS A 264 -12.54 38.11 8.00
N TYR A 265 -11.77 37.19 7.43
CA TYR A 265 -11.39 37.24 6.02
C TYR A 265 -12.61 37.06 5.11
N ILE A 266 -13.45 36.07 5.38
CA ILE A 266 -14.65 35.77 4.58
C ILE A 266 -15.59 36.98 4.56
N ARG A 267 -15.88 37.58 5.73
CA ARG A 267 -16.73 38.78 5.84
C ARG A 267 -16.20 39.97 5.03
N ARG A 268 -14.88 40.14 4.96
CA ARG A 268 -14.25 41.23 4.19
C ARG A 268 -14.29 40.99 2.68
N SER A 269 -14.33 39.73 2.27
CA SER A 269 -14.17 39.34 0.87
C SER A 269 -15.52 39.23 0.14
N ASN A 270 -16.64 39.57 0.78
CA ASN A 270 -18.01 39.35 0.29
C ASN A 270 -18.26 37.91 -0.21
N LEU A 271 -17.52 36.94 0.32
CA LEU A 271 -17.78 35.52 0.13
C LEU A 271 -19.00 35.20 1.02
N ASN A 272 -20.21 35.23 0.45
CA ASN A 272 -21.46 35.01 1.18
C ASN A 272 -21.44 33.65 1.91
N CYS A 273 -21.20 33.70 3.22
CA CYS A 273 -21.37 32.60 4.16
C CYS A 273 -21.85 33.17 5.49
N ASP A 274 -23.00 32.69 5.94
CA ASP A 274 -23.34 32.72 7.36
C ASP A 274 -22.59 31.57 8.04
N PHE A 275 -21.67 31.91 8.95
CA PHE A 275 -20.99 31.00 9.87
C PHE A 275 -21.48 31.28 11.28
#